data_AF-A0ABD7SSI1-F1
#
_entry.id   AF-A0ABD7SSI1-F1
#
_cell.length_a   1.000
_cell.length_b   1.000
_cell.length_c   1.000
_cell.angle_alpha   90.00
_cell.angle_beta   90.00
_cell.angle_gamma   90.00
#
_symmetry.space_group_name_H-M   'P 1'
#
loop_
_entity.id
_entity.type
_entity.pdbx_description
1 polymer ?
#
loop_
_entity_poly.entity_id
_entity_poly.type
_entity_poly.pdbx_seq_one_letter_code
_entity_poly.pdbx_strand_id
1 'polypeptide(L)'
;YLLVAKLMVGFLLIIGPMFIMMAFFPSMRAFFQAWTKECFNYILLNVIYPLAFSIFIQILQVTVLTENLSLTTLLMTVIILLSLLLISVQIPAFCSMLSGGVGINSLVGSGISAARGAIDGAIGSRKAYKAAKGWGKEKGGKLLSAFKGKIKAG
;
A
#
# COMPACT_ATOMS: atom_id res chain seq x y z
N TYR A 1 11.80 -10.81 3.07
CA TYR A 1 10.81 -11.08 4.13
C TYR A 1 11.19 -12.21 5.08
N LEU A 2 11.66 -13.38 4.63
CA LEU A 2 11.96 -14.51 5.54
C LEU A 2 13.03 -14.23 6.61
N LEU A 3 14.07 -13.44 6.30
CA LEU A 3 15.08 -13.03 7.30
C LEU A 3 14.47 -12.11 8.36
N VAL A 4 13.68 -11.12 7.92
CA VAL A 4 12.94 -10.21 8.80
C VAL A 4 11.95 -10.98 9.67
N ALA A 5 11.26 -11.98 9.12
CA ALA A 5 10.35 -12.84 9.87
C ALA A 5 11.08 -13.64 10.95
N LYS A 6 12.23 -14.27 10.64
CA LYS A 6 13.04 -14.99 11.65
C LYS A 6 13.55 -14.06 12.76
N LEU A 7 14.01 -12.87 12.40
CA LEU A 7 14.50 -11.87 13.36
C LEU A 7 13.36 -11.35 14.25
N MET A 8 12.20 -11.02 13.66
CA MET A 8 11.04 -10.56 14.43
C MET A 8 10.45 -11.65 15.33
N VAL A 9 10.40 -12.90 14.88
CA VAL A 9 10.02 -14.04 15.75
C VAL A 9 11.00 -14.19 16.92
N GLY A 10 12.29 -13.93 16.72
CA GLY A 10 13.28 -13.88 17.79
C GLY A 10 12.93 -12.85 18.86
N PHE A 11 12.64 -11.62 18.46
CA PHE A 11 12.17 -10.58 19.40
C PHE A 11 10.83 -10.95 20.06
N LEU A 12 9.90 -11.52 19.30
CA LEU A 12 8.58 -11.93 19.77
C LEU A 12 8.64 -13.01 20.84
N LEU A 13 9.60 -13.94 20.75
CA LEU A 13 9.81 -14.99 21.74
C LEU A 13 10.46 -14.45 23.01
N ILE A 14 11.37 -13.47 22.92
CA ILE A 14 12.01 -12.84 24.09
C ILE A 14 10.96 -12.12 24.96
N ILE A 15 10.00 -11.44 24.34
CA ILE A 15 8.92 -10.73 25.05
C ILE A 15 7.73 -11.63 25.41
N GLY A 16 7.68 -12.86 24.88
CA GLY A 16 6.58 -13.81 25.09
C GLY A 16 6.26 -14.11 26.57
N PRO A 17 7.25 -14.36 27.45
CA PRO A 17 7.02 -14.60 28.87
C PRO A 17 6.27 -13.45 29.57
N MET A 18 6.55 -12.21 29.19
CA MET A 18 5.87 -11.02 29.72
C MET A 18 4.37 -11.04 29.38
N PHE A 19 4.02 -11.37 28.13
CA PHE A 19 2.62 -11.45 27.70
C PHE A 19 1.88 -12.61 28.34
N ILE A 20 2.57 -13.73 28.61
CA ILE A 20 1.99 -14.88 29.34
C ILE A 20 1.67 -14.48 30.78
N MET A 21 2.55 -13.74 31.45
CA MET A 21 2.28 -13.21 32.81
C MET A 21 1.07 -12.26 32.80
N MET A 22 0.91 -11.44 31.76
CA MET A 22 -0.24 -10.55 31.58
C MET A 22 -1.57 -11.29 31.33
N ALA A 23 -1.54 -12.56 30.90
CA ALA A 23 -2.76 -13.35 30.68
C ALA A 23 -3.51 -13.71 31.97
N PHE A 24 -2.81 -13.76 33.11
CA PHE A 24 -3.39 -14.04 34.42
C PHE A 24 -4.31 -12.91 34.90
N PHE A 25 -4.06 -11.68 34.45
CA PHE A 25 -4.90 -10.53 34.79
C PHE A 25 -6.02 -10.36 33.77
N PRO A 26 -7.31 -10.38 34.17
CA PRO A 26 -8.44 -10.27 33.25
C PRO A 26 -8.38 -9.01 32.36
N SER A 27 -7.88 -7.91 32.93
CA SER A 27 -7.72 -6.61 32.25
C SER A 27 -6.68 -6.63 31.11
N MET A 28 -5.67 -7.50 31.18
CA MET A 28 -4.53 -7.51 30.24
C MET A 28 -4.56 -8.67 29.23
N ARG A 29 -5.61 -9.50 29.23
CA ARG A 29 -5.78 -10.62 28.29
C ARG A 29 -5.77 -10.22 26.82
N ALA A 30 -6.19 -8.99 26.51
CA ALA A 30 -6.15 -8.45 25.16
C ALA A 30 -4.71 -8.40 24.60
N PHE A 31 -3.71 -8.13 25.44
CA PHE A 31 -2.30 -8.11 25.02
C PHE A 31 -1.77 -9.52 24.72
N PHE A 32 -2.15 -10.51 25.51
CA PHE A 32 -1.82 -11.91 25.23
C PHE A 32 -2.46 -12.41 23.93
N GLN A 33 -3.72 -12.03 23.68
CA GLN A 33 -4.40 -12.34 22.42
C GLN A 33 -3.72 -11.66 21.23
N ALA A 34 -3.29 -10.40 21.36
CA ALA A 34 -2.55 -9.69 20.31
C ALA A 34 -1.21 -10.37 19.99
N TRP A 35 -0.42 -10.73 21.01
CA TRP A 35 0.82 -11.47 20.84
C TRP A 35 0.60 -12.82 20.14
N THR A 36 -0.44 -13.56 20.52
CA THR A 36 -0.79 -14.85 19.89
C THR A 36 -1.14 -14.67 18.40
N LYS A 37 -1.86 -13.59 18.05
CA LYS A 37 -2.18 -13.26 16.65
C LYS A 37 -0.93 -12.97 15.81
N GLU A 38 0.04 -12.24 16.38
CA GLU A 38 1.32 -11.98 15.71
C GLU A 38 2.18 -13.25 15.56
N CYS A 39 2.23 -14.11 16.59
CA CYS A 39 2.88 -15.42 16.51
C CYS A 39 2.34 -16.24 15.33
N PHE A 40 1.01 -16.32 15.25
CA PHE A 40 0.33 -17.06 14.17
C PHE A 40 0.59 -16.41 12.79
N ASN A 41 0.62 -15.09 12.70
CA ASN A 41 0.93 -14.38 11.47
C ASN A 41 2.31 -14.74 10.91
N TYR A 42 3.35 -14.74 11.74
CA TYR A 42 4.70 -15.07 11.30
C TYR A 42 4.84 -16.55 10.91
N ILE A 43 4.11 -17.45 11.57
CA ILE A 43 4.03 -18.87 11.17
C ILE A 43 3.40 -18.98 9.78
N LEU A 44 2.27 -18.30 9.54
CA LEU A 44 1.61 -18.28 8.23
C LEU A 44 2.52 -17.73 7.14
N LEU A 45 3.22 -16.63 7.41
CA LEU A 45 4.20 -16.06 6.49
C LEU A 45 5.28 -17.09 6.11
N ASN A 46 5.79 -17.84 7.09
CA ASN A 46 6.84 -18.83 6.87
C ASN A 46 6.36 -20.03 6.02
N VAL A 47 5.06 -20.35 6.06
CA VAL A 47 4.47 -21.45 5.26
C VAL A 47 4.03 -20.97 3.87
N ILE A 48 3.37 -19.81 3.79
CA ILE A 48 2.78 -19.30 2.55
C ILE A 48 3.84 -18.79 1.58
N TYR A 49 4.93 -18.18 2.07
CA TYR A 49 5.99 -17.68 1.18
C TYR A 49 6.63 -18.79 0.32
N PRO A 50 7.13 -19.90 0.89
CA PRO A 50 7.69 -21.00 0.10
C PRO A 50 6.67 -21.63 -0.85
N LEU A 51 5.41 -21.75 -0.41
CA LEU A 51 4.34 -22.31 -1.22
C LEU A 51 4.03 -21.41 -2.44
N ALA A 52 3.93 -20.09 -2.23
CA ALA A 52 3.75 -19.13 -3.31
C ALA A 52 4.94 -19.15 -4.30
N PHE A 53 6.17 -19.21 -3.80
CA PHE A 53 7.36 -19.33 -4.63
C PHE A 53 7.36 -20.61 -5.46
N SER A 54 6.94 -21.75 -4.89
CA SER A 54 6.83 -23.01 -5.65
C SER A 54 5.85 -22.88 -6.81
N ILE A 55 4.69 -22.23 -6.60
CA ILE A 55 3.71 -21.98 -7.66
C ILE A 55 4.29 -21.03 -8.72
N PHE A 56 5.00 -19.99 -8.31
CA PHE A 56 5.66 -19.06 -9.24
C PHE A 56 6.68 -19.74 -10.13
N ILE A 57 7.49 -20.63 -9.58
CA ILE A 57 8.47 -21.41 -10.35
C ILE A 57 7.76 -22.33 -11.36
N GLN A 58 6.67 -22.99 -10.98
CA GLN A 58 5.89 -23.81 -11.92
C GLN A 58 5.30 -22.98 -13.07
N ILE A 59 4.75 -21.80 -12.78
CA ILE A 59 4.22 -20.89 -13.81
C ILE A 59 5.34 -20.43 -14.75
N LEU A 60 6.51 -20.09 -14.20
CA LEU A 60 7.68 -19.71 -14.99
C LEU A 60 8.18 -20.85 -15.89
N GLN A 61 8.19 -22.08 -15.39
CA GLN A 61 8.59 -23.25 -16.17
C GLN A 61 7.66 -23.47 -17.37
N VAL A 62 6.34 -23.38 -17.17
CA VAL A 62 5.36 -23.55 -18.25
C VAL A 62 5.48 -22.45 -19.30
N THR A 63 5.71 -21.21 -18.88
CA THR A 63 5.67 -20.03 -19.76
C THR A 63 6.99 -19.67 -20.44
N VAL A 64 8.14 -19.95 -19.81
CA VAL A 64 9.46 -19.52 -20.32
C VAL A 64 10.27 -20.66 -20.91
N LEU A 65 10.13 -21.89 -20.40
CA LEU A 65 10.94 -23.02 -20.88
C LEU A 65 10.28 -23.83 -22.01
N THR A 66 9.00 -23.60 -22.30
CA THR A 66 8.25 -24.38 -23.32
C THR A 66 8.21 -23.71 -24.69
N GLU A 67 8.42 -22.39 -24.78
CA GLU A 67 8.30 -21.63 -26.04
C GLU A 67 9.68 -21.23 -26.62
N ASN A 68 9.79 -21.22 -27.96
CA ASN A 68 10.96 -20.68 -28.65
C ASN A 68 11.15 -19.20 -28.29
N LEU A 69 12.42 -18.81 -28.04
CA LEU A 69 12.77 -17.43 -27.69
C LEU A 69 12.49 -16.49 -28.87
N SER A 70 11.39 -15.76 -28.78
CA SER A 70 10.95 -14.71 -29.69
C SER A 70 10.77 -13.42 -28.91
N LEU A 71 10.87 -12.26 -29.57
CA LEU A 71 10.70 -10.95 -28.90
C LEU A 71 9.33 -10.83 -28.20
N THR A 72 8.30 -11.48 -28.73
CA THR A 72 6.96 -11.51 -28.12
C THR A 72 6.92 -12.32 -26.82
N THR A 73 7.62 -13.46 -26.76
CA THR A 73 7.66 -14.33 -25.58
C THR A 73 8.50 -13.71 -24.47
N LEU A 74 9.55 -12.95 -24.82
CA LEU A 74 10.29 -12.11 -23.87
C LEU A 74 9.40 -11.04 -23.23
N LEU A 75 8.58 -10.33 -24.02
CA LEU A 75 7.69 -9.29 -23.49
C LEU A 75 6.63 -9.88 -22.55
N MET A 76 6.03 -11.02 -22.92
CA MET A 76 5.07 -11.74 -22.07
C MET A 76 5.73 -12.20 -20.76
N THR A 77 6.95 -12.73 -20.82
CA THR A 77 7.70 -13.15 -19.64
C THR A 77 7.93 -12.00 -18.66
N VAL A 78 8.27 -10.81 -19.17
CA VAL A 78 8.45 -9.60 -18.34
C VAL A 78 7.13 -9.19 -17.67
N ILE A 79 6.01 -9.24 -18.38
CA ILE A 79 4.68 -8.92 -17.83
C ILE A 79 4.30 -9.92 -16.73
N ILE A 80 4.53 -11.22 -16.97
CA ILE A 80 4.26 -12.27 -15.99
C ILE A 80 5.16 -12.07 -14.75
N LEU A 81 6.47 -11.87 -14.92
CA LEU A 81 7.38 -11.58 -13.81
C LEU A 81 6.95 -10.36 -13.00
N LEU A 82 6.52 -9.28 -13.65
CA LEU A 82 6.05 -8.07 -12.99
C LEU A 82 4.78 -8.35 -12.18
N SER A 83 3.84 -9.13 -12.72
CA SER A 83 2.64 -9.56 -12.00
C SER A 83 2.97 -10.43 -10.78
N LEU A 84 3.95 -11.33 -10.89
CA LEU A 84 4.41 -12.19 -9.79
C LEU A 84 5.08 -11.37 -8.67
N LEU A 85 5.84 -10.33 -9.01
CA LEU A 85 6.39 -9.41 -8.01
C LEU A 85 5.28 -8.65 -7.27
N LEU A 86 4.25 -8.18 -7.98
CA LEU A 86 3.11 -7.50 -7.34
C LEU A 86 2.36 -8.41 -6.37
N ILE A 87 2.15 -9.69 -6.74
CA ILE A 87 1.50 -10.68 -5.86
C ILE A 87 2.37 -10.94 -4.63
N SER A 88 3.69 -11.05 -4.79
CA SER A 88 4.62 -11.30 -3.68
C SER A 88 4.54 -10.25 -2.56
N VAL A 89 4.35 -8.98 -2.94
CA VAL A 89 4.20 -7.86 -1.98
C VAL A 89 2.90 -7.96 -1.18
N GLN A 90 1.87 -8.63 -1.68
CA GLN A 90 0.58 -8.77 -1.00
C GLN A 90 0.48 -9.97 -0.05
N ILE A 91 1.39 -10.94 -0.15
CA ILE A 91 1.40 -12.14 0.72
C ILE A 91 1.34 -11.78 2.22
N PRO A 92 2.10 -10.79 2.73
CA PRO A 92 2.01 -10.40 4.14
C PRO A 92 0.64 -9.84 4.53
N ALA A 93 0.02 -9.04 3.66
CA ALA A 93 -1.31 -8.49 3.90
C ALA A 93 -2.37 -9.61 3.98
N PHE A 94 -2.27 -10.61 3.10
CA PHE A 94 -3.12 -11.80 3.13
C PHE A 94 -2.97 -12.59 4.44
N CYS A 95 -1.73 -12.83 4.89
CA CYS A 95 -1.48 -13.53 6.16
C CYS A 95 -2.04 -12.75 7.36
N SER A 96 -1.96 -11.41 7.35
CA SER A 96 -2.49 -10.55 8.42
C SER A 96 -4.01 -10.52 8.47
N MET A 97 -4.69 -10.63 7.33
CA MET A 97 -6.15 -10.76 7.29
C MET A 97 -6.59 -12.09 7.91
N LEU A 98 -5.87 -13.18 7.62
CA LEU A 98 -6.20 -14.51 8.12
C LEU A 98 -5.92 -14.66 9.63
N SER A 99 -4.87 -14.03 10.16
CA SER A 99 -4.50 -14.13 11.58
C SER A 99 -5.34 -13.27 12.54
N GLY A 100 -6.44 -12.67 12.07
CA GLY A 100 -7.34 -11.87 12.91
C GLY A 100 -6.99 -10.39 13.01
N GLY A 101 -6.25 -9.87 12.02
CA GLY A 101 -6.43 -8.52 11.48
C GLY A 101 -6.26 -7.35 12.45
N VAL A 102 -5.07 -7.17 13.03
CA VAL A 102 -4.51 -5.82 13.18
C VAL A 102 -3.57 -5.60 12.00
N GLY A 103 -4.15 -5.70 10.80
CA GLY A 103 -3.38 -5.68 9.56
C GLY A 103 -2.64 -4.34 9.42
N ILE A 104 -1.39 -4.45 8.99
CA ILE A 104 -0.55 -3.35 8.46
C ILE A 104 -1.30 -2.45 7.47
N ASN A 105 -2.44 -2.88 6.92
CA ASN A 105 -3.41 -2.05 6.20
C ASN A 105 -3.95 -0.85 6.99
N SER A 106 -3.88 -0.78 8.32
CA SER A 106 -4.17 0.48 9.02
C SER A 106 -3.04 1.49 8.85
N LEU A 107 -1.78 1.09 8.97
CA LEU A 107 -0.64 1.99 8.82
C LEU A 107 -0.37 2.35 7.36
N VAL A 108 -0.43 1.38 6.44
CA VAL A 108 -0.23 1.59 5.01
C VAL A 108 -1.49 2.16 4.36
N GLY A 109 -2.69 1.72 4.78
CA GLY A 109 -3.95 2.29 4.31
C GLY A 109 -4.19 3.71 4.84
N SER A 110 -3.79 4.03 6.07
CA SER A 110 -3.81 5.41 6.57
C SER A 110 -2.72 6.26 5.93
N GLY A 111 -1.54 5.70 5.63
CA GLY A 111 -0.49 6.41 4.89
C GLY A 111 -0.88 6.72 3.45
N ILE A 112 -1.48 5.76 2.74
CA ILE A 112 -1.96 5.94 1.35
C ILE A 112 -3.22 6.79 1.31
N SER A 113 -4.13 6.68 2.28
CA SER A 113 -5.32 7.52 2.36
C SER A 113 -4.97 8.96 2.77
N ALA A 114 -3.98 9.16 3.64
CA ALA A 114 -3.44 10.48 3.96
C ALA A 114 -2.67 11.07 2.78
N ALA A 115 -1.88 10.26 2.07
CA ALA A 115 -1.19 10.70 0.85
C ALA A 115 -2.18 11.04 -0.27
N ARG A 116 -3.22 10.22 -0.49
CA ARG A 116 -4.31 10.50 -1.44
C ARG A 116 -5.10 11.73 -1.04
N GLY A 117 -5.46 11.89 0.24
CA GLY A 117 -6.13 13.09 0.75
C GLY A 117 -5.28 14.36 0.60
N ALA A 118 -3.96 14.26 0.78
CA ALA A 118 -3.04 15.38 0.55
C ALA A 118 -2.88 15.71 -0.95
N ILE A 119 -2.84 14.69 -1.81
CA ILE A 119 -2.73 14.86 -3.27
C ILE A 119 -4.05 15.40 -3.84
N ASP A 120 -5.20 14.86 -3.44
CA ASP A 120 -6.52 15.34 -3.84
C ASP A 120 -6.79 16.75 -3.30
N GLY A 121 -6.34 17.05 -2.07
CA GLY A 121 -6.31 18.39 -1.52
C GLY A 121 -5.45 19.35 -2.34
N ALA A 122 -4.25 18.94 -2.75
CA ALA A 122 -3.35 19.76 -3.55
C ALA A 122 -3.84 19.97 -5.00
N ILE A 123 -4.45 18.95 -5.61
CA ILE A 123 -5.04 19.02 -6.96
C ILE A 123 -6.32 19.85 -6.94
N GLY A 124 -7.17 19.67 -5.92
CA GLY A 124 -8.36 20.50 -5.67
C GLY A 124 -7.98 21.97 -5.46
N SER A 125 -6.93 22.24 -4.69
CA SER A 125 -6.38 23.58 -4.47
C SER A 125 -5.85 24.22 -5.75
N ARG A 126 -5.13 23.46 -6.59
CA ARG A 126 -4.62 23.98 -7.88
C ARG A 126 -5.74 24.22 -8.90
N LYS A 127 -6.76 23.36 -8.96
CA LYS A 127 -7.95 23.57 -9.81
C LYS A 127 -8.76 24.77 -9.34
N ALA A 128 -9.00 24.91 -8.03
CA ALA A 128 -9.70 26.04 -7.44
C ALA A 128 -8.93 27.36 -7.65
N TYR A 129 -7.60 27.35 -7.45
CA TYR A 129 -6.74 28.51 -7.69
C TYR A 129 -6.72 28.93 -9.17
N LYS A 130 -6.65 27.96 -10.10
CA LYS A 130 -6.67 28.23 -11.55
C LYS A 130 -8.05 28.72 -12.01
N ALA A 131 -9.13 28.19 -11.45
CA ALA A 131 -10.50 28.65 -11.69
C ALA A 131 -10.72 30.07 -11.13
N ALA A 132 -10.28 30.35 -9.91
CA ALA A 132 -10.36 31.68 -9.30
C ALA A 132 -9.53 32.72 -10.08
N LYS A 133 -8.35 32.34 -10.57
CA LYS A 133 -7.51 33.20 -11.42
C LYS A 133 -8.13 33.44 -12.80
N GLY A 134 -8.79 32.43 -13.38
CA GLY A 134 -9.54 32.58 -14.64
C GLY A 134 -10.73 33.54 -14.49
N TRP A 135 -11.50 33.39 -13.41
CA TRP A 135 -12.65 34.24 -13.10
C TRP A 135 -12.25 35.68 -12.75
N GLY A 136 -11.14 35.86 -12.01
CA GLY A 136 -10.57 37.16 -11.70
C GLY A 136 -10.05 37.91 -12.94
N LYS A 137 -9.51 37.18 -13.93
CA LYS A 137 -9.04 37.77 -15.19
C LYS A 137 -10.20 38.20 -16.09
N GLU A 138 -11.30 37.45 -16.10
CA GLU A 138 -12.49 37.76 -16.91
C GLU A 138 -13.30 38.93 -16.31
N LYS A 139 -13.49 38.97 -14.99
CA LYS A 139 -14.15 40.11 -14.32
C LYS A 139 -13.26 41.36 -14.24
N GLY A 140 -11.95 41.17 -14.01
CA GLY A 140 -10.98 42.27 -14.04
C GLY A 140 -10.83 42.88 -15.42
N GLY A 141 -10.84 42.07 -16.49
CA GLY A 141 -10.83 42.54 -17.87
C GLY A 141 -12.08 43.34 -18.23
N LYS A 142 -13.27 42.92 -17.78
CA LYS A 142 -14.54 43.64 -18.00
C LYS A 142 -14.62 44.96 -17.23
N LEU A 143 -14.12 45.01 -15.99
CA LEU A 143 -14.03 46.26 -15.24
C LEU A 143 -13.02 47.24 -15.86
N LEU A 144 -11.85 46.74 -16.27
CA LEU A 144 -10.83 47.57 -16.91
C LEU A 144 -11.30 48.12 -18.27
N SER A 145 -12.03 47.33 -19.06
CA SER A 145 -12.63 47.81 -20.32
C SER A 145 -13.75 48.82 -20.10
N ALA A 146 -14.54 48.68 -19.01
CA ALA A 146 -15.57 49.65 -18.66
C ALA A 146 -14.98 50.99 -18.19
N PHE A 147 -13.87 50.97 -17.45
CA PHE A 147 -13.14 52.18 -17.06
C PHE A 147 -12.44 52.84 -18.26
N LYS A 148 -11.82 52.06 -19.14
CA LYS A 148 -11.15 52.59 -20.34
C LYS A 148 -12.13 53.17 -21.36
N GLY A 149 -13.35 52.64 -21.44
CA GLY A 149 -14.43 53.19 -22.26
C GLY A 149 -14.92 54.56 -21.78
N LYS A 150 -14.89 54.84 -20.47
CA LYS A 150 -15.30 56.12 -19.90
C LYS A 150 -14.25 57.23 -20.02
N ILE A 151 -12.96 56.90 -20.08
CA ILE A 151 -11.87 57.89 -20.23
C ILE A 151 -11.75 58.39 -21.68
N LYS A 152 -12.22 57.63 -22.67
CA LYS A 152 -12.19 58.03 -24.10
C LYS A 152 -13.41 58.84 -24.56
N ALA A 153 -14.36 59.11 -23.64
CA ALA A 153 -15.62 59.79 -23.93
C ALA A 153 -15.80 61.09 -23.11
N GLY A 154 -14.71 61.64 -22.57
CA GLY A 154 -14.65 62.95 -21.92
C GLY A 154 -13.72 63.88 -22.67
#